data_AF-A0A940TPW5-F1
#
_entry.id   AF-A0A940TPW5-F1
#
_cell.length_a   1.000
_cell.length_b   1.000
_cell.length_c   1.000
_cell.angle_alpha   90.00
_cell.angle_beta   90.00
_cell.angle_gamma   90.00
#
_symmetry.space_group_name_H-M   'P 1'
#
loop_
_entity.id
_entity.type
_entity.pdbx_description
1 polymer ?
#
loop_
_entity_poly.entity_id
_entity_poly.type
_entity_poly.pdbx_seq_one_letter_code
_entity_poly.pdbx_strand_id
1 'polypeptide(L)'
;MMENTKHRPLVIDLNHFKLHIELKKRIELTLYFNTPSRRFYLSVIAFVVNEMKRLGKITTIPLEGNHDLLVLLNDTVGGSAGSSEKDNLLPRIYRKWKNALPNLEEAPLFKVVGRKKEYDEGAGKAYTFTETEKDNWANLFEYTGSEENVRLKFAIDKIGARLDDVVIIYEDSVNGDAWGRFLSSLEKKVETVPETKPVQLVLEVPGPPVSIPRQQGTALQRRYRWIGLIAVIVMIVAAAAWAIWEFSLKPAQVKKALMKRMAFPLPDRPSIAVLPFVNMSDDRSQEIFTDGLTDDLITDL
;
A
#
# COMPACT_ATOMS: atom_id res chain seq x y z
N MET A 1 -25.25 37.76 8.81
CA MET A 1 -25.39 36.88 7.64
C MET A 1 -24.79 35.55 8.02
N MET A 2 -25.63 34.54 8.27
CA MET A 2 -25.17 33.19 8.56
C MET A 2 -24.60 32.62 7.27
N GLU A 3 -23.28 32.41 7.22
CA GLU A 3 -22.68 31.55 6.21
C GLU A 3 -23.41 30.22 6.28
N ASN A 4 -24.11 29.89 5.20
CA ASN A 4 -24.73 28.60 5.01
C ASN A 4 -23.59 27.58 5.01
N THR A 5 -23.26 27.00 6.18
CA THR A 5 -22.22 26.00 6.34
C THR A 5 -22.64 24.80 5.52
N LYS A 6 -22.25 24.80 4.25
CA LYS A 6 -22.47 23.72 3.30
C LYS A 6 -21.96 22.46 3.99
N HIS A 7 -22.89 21.60 4.38
CA HIS A 7 -22.60 20.35 5.04
C HIS A 7 -21.75 19.53 4.06
N ARG A 8 -20.50 19.23 4.44
CA ARG A 8 -19.53 18.51 3.60
C ARG A 8 -19.42 17.09 4.14
N PRO A 9 -20.23 16.15 3.65
CA PRO A 9 -20.24 14.77 4.13
C PRO A 9 -18.94 14.03 3.79
N LEU A 10 -18.05 14.59 2.95
CA LEU A 10 -16.78 13.96 2.65
C LEU A 10 -15.64 14.98 2.48
N VAL A 11 -14.63 14.87 3.34
CA VAL A 11 -13.42 15.72 3.28
C VAL A 11 -12.18 14.85 3.22
N ILE A 12 -11.39 15.04 2.16
CA ILE A 12 -10.07 14.44 1.98
C ILE A 12 -9.04 15.50 2.40
N ASP A 13 -8.47 15.34 3.59
CA ASP A 13 -7.43 16.23 4.13
C ASP A 13 -6.04 15.69 3.81
N LEU A 14 -5.39 16.31 2.83
CA LEU A 14 -4.02 15.97 2.40
C LEU A 14 -2.94 16.57 3.31
N ASN A 15 -3.27 17.53 4.18
CA ASN A 15 -2.32 18.07 5.16
C ASN A 15 -2.04 17.03 6.25
N HIS A 16 -3.10 16.44 6.79
CA HIS A 16 -3.02 15.49 7.90
C HIS A 16 -3.20 14.03 7.48
N PHE A 17 -3.42 13.78 6.18
CA PHE A 17 -3.76 12.48 5.63
C PHE A 17 -4.94 11.82 6.37
N LYS A 18 -6.04 12.57 6.48
CA LYS A 18 -7.30 12.12 7.09
C LYS A 18 -8.41 12.13 6.06
N LEU A 19 -9.29 11.14 6.16
CA LEU A 19 -10.54 11.07 5.42
C LEU A 19 -11.68 11.20 6.42
N HIS A 20 -12.44 12.27 6.32
CA HIS A 20 -13.64 12.51 7.11
C HIS A 20 -14.85 12.17 6.25
N ILE A 21 -15.71 11.27 6.74
CA ILE A 21 -16.90 10.82 6.05
C ILE A 21 -18.09 10.84 7.00
N GLU A 22 -19.22 11.33 6.51
CA GLU A 22 -20.53 11.16 7.12
C GLU A 22 -21.36 10.21 6.25
N LEU A 23 -21.64 9.02 6.78
CA LEU A 23 -22.44 8.00 6.11
C LEU A 23 -23.95 8.27 6.29
N LYS A 24 -24.76 7.64 5.44
CA LYS A 24 -26.23 7.61 5.59
C LYS A 24 -26.59 7.24 7.04
N LYS A 25 -27.46 8.06 7.66
CA LYS A 25 -27.87 8.01 9.09
C LYS A 25 -26.94 8.74 10.09
N ARG A 26 -26.14 9.73 9.64
CA ARG A 26 -25.24 10.58 10.47
C ARG A 26 -24.17 9.80 11.24
N ILE A 27 -23.57 8.81 10.59
CA ILE A 27 -22.42 8.11 11.17
C ILE A 27 -21.17 8.83 10.69
N GLU A 28 -20.47 9.48 11.62
CA GLU A 28 -19.22 10.20 11.33
C GLU A 28 -18.02 9.27 11.55
N LEU A 29 -17.25 9.05 10.48
CA LEU A 29 -16.00 8.30 10.49
C LEU A 29 -14.84 9.22 10.11
N THR A 30 -13.80 9.21 10.95
CA THR A 30 -12.52 9.84 10.61
C THR A 30 -11.46 8.75 10.50
N LEU A 31 -10.94 8.56 9.29
CA LEU A 31 -9.91 7.57 9.00
C LEU A 31 -8.55 8.26 8.84
N TYR A 32 -7.56 7.81 9.60
CA TYR A 32 -6.22 8.38 9.62
C TYR A 32 -5.21 7.45 8.94
N PHE A 33 -4.60 7.94 7.86
CA PHE A 33 -3.58 7.24 7.08
C PHE A 33 -2.20 7.58 7.65
N ASN A 34 -1.85 6.92 8.76
CA ASN A 34 -0.78 7.35 9.65
C ASN A 34 0.64 6.91 9.26
N THR A 35 0.81 6.07 8.23
CA THR A 35 2.13 5.61 7.76
C THR A 35 2.34 5.99 6.30
N PRO A 36 3.58 6.11 5.80
CA PRO A 36 3.84 6.48 4.41
C PRO A 36 3.05 5.64 3.40
N SER A 37 3.13 4.30 3.50
CA SER A 37 2.35 3.38 2.66
C SER A 37 0.83 3.65 2.70
N ARG A 38 0.28 3.99 3.87
CA ARG A 38 -1.15 4.34 4.01
C ARG A 38 -1.47 5.67 3.32
N ARG A 39 -0.65 6.70 3.54
CA ARG A 39 -0.80 8.03 2.95
C ARG A 39 -0.84 7.98 1.42
N PHE A 40 -0.06 7.08 0.82
CA PHE A 40 -0.12 6.79 -0.61
C PHE A 40 -1.53 6.40 -1.07
N TYR A 41 -2.22 5.48 -0.39
CA TYR A 41 -3.58 5.08 -0.77
C TYR A 41 -4.62 6.20 -0.61
N LEU A 42 -4.49 7.05 0.42
CA LEU A 42 -5.33 8.25 0.51
C LEU A 42 -5.08 9.20 -0.67
N SER A 43 -3.82 9.33 -1.10
CA SER A 43 -3.46 10.13 -2.27
C SER A 43 -4.02 9.54 -3.57
N VAL A 44 -4.09 8.21 -3.69
CA VAL A 44 -4.78 7.53 -4.82
C VAL A 44 -6.29 7.79 -4.78
N ILE A 45 -6.92 7.77 -3.61
CA ILE A 45 -8.35 8.15 -3.47
C ILE A 45 -8.55 9.61 -3.90
N ALA A 46 -7.68 10.52 -3.45
CA ALA A 46 -7.72 11.93 -3.82
C ALA A 46 -7.56 12.14 -5.33
N PHE A 47 -6.62 11.41 -5.97
CA PHE A 47 -6.45 11.39 -7.42
C PHE A 47 -7.72 10.96 -8.15
N VAL A 48 -8.31 9.81 -7.77
CA VAL A 48 -9.55 9.30 -8.39
C VAL A 48 -10.70 10.30 -8.24
N VAL A 49 -10.85 10.91 -7.06
CA VAL A 49 -11.87 11.94 -6.80
C VAL A 49 -11.61 13.21 -7.61
N ASN A 50 -10.36 13.65 -7.71
CA ASN A 50 -9.98 14.80 -8.52
C ASN A 50 -10.33 14.58 -9.99
N GLU A 51 -10.02 13.40 -10.55
CA GLU A 51 -10.36 13.07 -11.93
C GLU A 51 -11.87 12.99 -12.17
N MET A 52 -12.63 12.40 -11.25
CA MET A 52 -14.09 12.44 -11.32
C MET A 52 -14.62 13.88 -11.33
N LYS A 53 -14.10 14.74 -10.45
CA LYS A 53 -14.42 16.18 -10.40
C LYS A 53 -14.09 16.90 -11.70
N ARG A 54 -12.91 16.64 -12.27
CA ARG A 54 -12.48 17.20 -13.57
C ARG A 54 -13.41 16.79 -14.71
N LEU A 55 -13.92 15.56 -14.68
CA LEU A 55 -14.90 15.05 -15.65
C LEU A 55 -16.35 15.47 -15.34
N GLY A 56 -16.61 16.06 -14.18
CA GLY A 56 -17.96 16.46 -13.73
C GLY A 56 -18.93 15.29 -13.50
N LYS A 57 -18.42 14.05 -13.40
CA LYS A 57 -19.26 12.84 -13.25
C LYS A 57 -18.63 11.79 -12.36
N ILE A 58 -19.45 11.07 -11.61
CA ILE A 58 -19.03 9.93 -10.79
C ILE A 58 -18.88 8.71 -11.71
N THR A 59 -17.65 8.38 -12.08
CA THR A 59 -17.32 7.36 -13.10
C THR A 59 -16.06 6.60 -12.70
N THR A 60 -15.80 5.48 -13.37
CA THR A 60 -14.52 4.77 -13.28
C THR A 60 -13.41 5.58 -13.97
N ILE A 61 -12.28 5.70 -13.29
CA ILE A 61 -11.09 6.41 -13.74
C ILE A 61 -10.00 5.38 -14.08
N PRO A 62 -9.47 5.39 -15.32
CA PRO A 62 -8.32 4.56 -15.66
C PRO A 62 -7.05 5.08 -14.98
N LEU A 63 -6.29 4.17 -14.39
CA LEU A 63 -4.98 4.50 -13.81
C LEU A 63 -3.87 4.42 -14.87
N GLU A 64 -4.13 3.72 -15.97
CA GLU A 64 -3.27 3.68 -17.13
C GLU A 64 -3.03 5.10 -17.68
N GLY A 65 -1.79 5.40 -18.05
CA GLY A 65 -1.37 6.74 -18.49
C GLY A 65 -1.00 7.72 -17.35
N ASN A 66 -1.27 7.40 -16.09
CA ASN A 66 -0.91 8.24 -14.93
C ASN A 66 0.26 7.64 -14.11
N HIS A 67 1.09 6.81 -14.75
CA HIS A 67 2.15 6.06 -14.08
C HIS A 67 3.16 6.97 -13.37
N ASP A 68 3.61 8.05 -14.01
CA ASP A 68 4.64 8.92 -13.42
C ASP A 68 4.09 9.67 -12.20
N LEU A 69 2.82 10.06 -12.22
CA LEU A 69 2.13 10.61 -11.04
C LEU A 69 2.05 9.58 -9.92
N LEU A 70 1.67 8.33 -10.21
CA LEU A 70 1.57 7.29 -9.20
C LEU A 70 2.94 6.94 -8.60
N VAL A 71 4.00 6.96 -9.41
CA VAL A 71 5.40 6.81 -8.96
C VAL A 71 5.80 7.97 -8.05
N LEU A 72 5.56 9.22 -8.47
CA LEU A 72 5.81 10.41 -7.67
C LEU A 72 5.14 10.30 -6.29
N LEU A 73 3.85 9.93 -6.24
CA LEU A 73 3.13 9.72 -4.99
C LEU A 73 3.76 8.59 -4.15
N ASN A 74 4.11 7.47 -4.77
CA ASN A 74 4.71 6.33 -4.05
C ASN A 74 6.06 6.70 -3.42
N ASP A 75 6.87 7.48 -4.11
CA ASP A 75 8.23 7.79 -3.65
C ASP A 75 8.22 8.93 -2.63
N THR A 76 7.41 9.97 -2.86
CA THR A 76 7.39 11.17 -1.99
C THR A 76 6.51 11.02 -0.75
N VAL A 77 5.33 10.41 -0.90
CA VAL A 77 4.31 10.23 0.16
C VAL A 77 4.39 8.82 0.74
N GLY A 78 4.49 7.82 -0.14
CA GLY A 78 4.62 6.41 0.21
C GLY A 78 5.96 6.06 0.87
N GLY A 79 6.97 6.93 0.76
CA GLY A 79 8.32 6.73 1.28
C GLY A 79 8.97 5.45 0.76
N SER A 80 8.55 4.99 -0.42
CA SER A 80 8.89 3.68 -1.00
C SER A 80 8.64 2.49 -0.05
N ALA A 81 7.85 2.68 1.03
CA ALA A 81 7.64 1.70 2.12
C ALA A 81 6.80 0.48 1.71
N GLY A 82 6.50 0.33 0.43
CA GLY A 82 5.94 -0.86 -0.18
C GLY A 82 6.67 -1.31 -1.44
N SER A 83 7.92 -0.85 -1.63
CA SER A 83 8.84 -1.06 -2.76
C SER A 83 8.32 -2.05 -3.80
N SER A 84 7.40 -1.58 -4.62
CA SER A 84 7.00 -2.29 -5.83
C SER A 84 7.65 -1.51 -6.94
N GLU A 85 8.43 -2.22 -7.75
CA GLU A 85 9.00 -1.65 -8.98
C GLU A 85 7.90 -1.00 -9.81
N LYS A 86 8.26 -0.04 -10.67
CA LYS A 86 7.35 0.75 -11.50
C LYS A 86 6.23 -0.11 -12.13
N ASP A 87 6.60 -1.31 -12.58
CA ASP A 87 5.72 -2.25 -13.28
C ASP A 87 4.72 -2.99 -12.36
N ASN A 88 5.01 -3.10 -11.07
CA ASN A 88 4.17 -3.79 -10.08
C ASN A 88 3.23 -2.85 -9.31
N LEU A 89 3.26 -1.55 -9.63
CA LEU A 89 2.51 -0.54 -8.89
C LEU A 89 1.00 -0.66 -9.12
N LEU A 90 0.56 -0.81 -10.37
CA LEU A 90 -0.86 -0.96 -10.71
C LEU A 90 -1.49 -2.24 -10.11
N PRO A 91 -0.89 -3.44 -10.25
CA PRO A 91 -1.38 -4.64 -9.59
C PRO A 91 -1.52 -4.48 -8.08
N ARG A 92 -0.54 -3.82 -7.43
CA ARG A 92 -0.58 -3.57 -5.99
C ARG A 92 -1.74 -2.65 -5.62
N ILE A 93 -1.93 -1.55 -6.35
CA ILE A 93 -3.05 -0.64 -6.11
C ILE A 93 -4.37 -1.38 -6.28
N TYR A 94 -4.53 -2.16 -7.36
CA TYR A 94 -5.73 -2.92 -7.63
C TYR A 94 -6.10 -3.88 -6.48
N ARG A 95 -5.16 -4.74 -6.06
CA ARG A 95 -5.37 -5.69 -4.95
C ARG A 95 -5.74 -4.98 -3.65
N LYS A 96 -5.11 -3.84 -3.36
CA LYS A 96 -5.33 -3.10 -2.12
C LYS A 96 -6.63 -2.32 -2.14
N TRP A 97 -7.02 -1.78 -3.29
CA TRP A 97 -8.33 -1.17 -3.51
C TRP A 97 -9.46 -2.19 -3.37
N LYS A 98 -9.26 -3.39 -3.92
CA LYS A 98 -10.27 -4.46 -3.88
C LYS A 98 -10.42 -5.11 -2.49
N ASN A 99 -9.31 -5.44 -1.84
CA ASN A 99 -9.35 -6.33 -0.67
C ASN A 99 -9.03 -5.64 0.68
N ALA A 100 -8.30 -4.52 0.65
CA ALA A 100 -7.72 -3.94 1.88
C ALA A 100 -8.35 -2.59 2.27
N LEU A 101 -8.67 -1.73 1.31
CA LEU A 101 -9.42 -0.49 1.57
C LEU A 101 -10.84 -0.76 2.07
N PRO A 102 -11.60 -1.74 1.53
CA PRO A 102 -12.96 -2.03 1.99
C PRO A 102 -13.03 -2.68 3.38
N ASN A 103 -11.95 -3.28 3.88
CA ASN A 103 -11.93 -3.96 5.17
C ASN A 103 -11.85 -2.92 6.32
N LEU A 104 -13.02 -2.55 6.85
CA LEU A 104 -13.17 -1.56 7.92
C LEU A 104 -12.78 -2.12 9.31
N GLU A 105 -13.00 -3.41 9.55
CA GLU A 105 -12.76 -4.10 10.83
C GLU A 105 -11.26 -4.23 11.12
N GLU A 106 -10.50 -4.77 10.17
CA GLU A 106 -9.05 -4.86 10.32
C GLU A 106 -8.36 -3.53 10.02
N ALA A 107 -8.95 -2.71 9.14
CA ALA A 107 -8.39 -1.43 8.68
C ALA A 107 -6.89 -1.51 8.37
N PRO A 108 -6.44 -2.41 7.46
CA PRO A 108 -5.02 -2.59 7.20
C PRO A 108 -4.34 -1.32 6.67
N LEU A 109 -5.12 -0.46 6.00
CA LEU A 109 -4.64 0.75 5.32
C LEU A 109 -4.93 2.06 6.06
N PHE A 110 -5.55 2.04 7.23
CA PHE A 110 -5.84 3.26 7.99
C PHE A 110 -6.00 2.96 9.49
N LYS A 111 -6.29 3.99 10.29
CA LYS A 111 -6.75 3.86 11.68
C LYS A 111 -8.07 4.58 11.81
N VAL A 112 -9.01 4.01 12.55
CA VAL A 112 -10.29 4.66 12.83
C VAL A 112 -10.10 5.53 14.07
N VAL A 113 -10.20 6.84 13.91
CA VAL A 113 -10.03 7.78 15.01
C VAL A 113 -11.21 7.66 15.97
N GLY A 114 -10.93 7.68 17.28
CA GLY A 114 -11.96 7.59 18.32
C GLY A 114 -12.46 6.17 18.62
N ARG A 115 -12.07 5.16 17.84
CA ARG A 115 -12.35 3.75 18.14
C ARG A 115 -11.06 3.01 18.53
N LYS A 116 -11.20 1.96 19.34
CA LYS A 116 -10.11 1.04 19.66
C LYS A 116 -10.42 -0.32 19.08
N LYS A 117 -9.36 -1.07 18.77
CA LYS A 117 -9.51 -2.46 18.36
C LYS A 117 -9.69 -3.34 19.59
N GLU A 118 -10.70 -4.18 19.54
CA GLU A 118 -11.01 -5.19 20.55
C GLU A 118 -10.46 -6.55 20.08
N TYR A 119 -10.30 -7.48 21.02
CA TYR A 119 -9.85 -8.83 20.71
C TYR A 119 -11.07 -9.64 20.26
N ASP A 120 -10.99 -10.22 19.07
CA ASP A 120 -12.00 -11.14 18.58
C ASP A 120 -11.52 -12.58 18.78
N GLU A 121 -12.39 -13.47 19.26
CA GLU A 121 -12.07 -14.85 19.58
C GLU A 121 -11.82 -15.66 18.30
N GLY A 122 -10.61 -15.53 17.74
CA GLY A 122 -10.15 -16.26 16.56
C GLY A 122 -9.47 -15.37 15.51
N ALA A 123 -9.67 -14.05 15.53
CA ALA A 123 -9.26 -13.14 14.46
C ALA A 123 -8.53 -11.88 14.95
N GLY A 124 -7.51 -12.02 15.80
CA GLY A 124 -6.63 -10.90 16.18
C GLY A 124 -7.37 -9.66 16.73
N LYS A 125 -6.83 -8.46 16.51
CA LYS A 125 -7.44 -7.19 16.96
C LYS A 125 -8.21 -6.52 15.83
N ALA A 126 -9.52 -6.34 16.00
CA ALA A 126 -10.43 -5.73 15.02
C ALA A 126 -11.25 -4.59 15.65
N TYR A 127 -11.70 -3.64 14.83
CA TYR A 127 -12.65 -2.62 15.25
C TYR A 127 -14.08 -3.16 15.15
N THR A 128 -14.91 -2.80 16.12
CA THR A 128 -16.33 -3.17 16.13
C THR A 128 -17.15 -2.17 15.32
N PHE A 129 -17.90 -2.67 14.34
CA PHE A 129 -18.78 -1.92 13.45
C PHE A 129 -20.09 -2.69 13.23
N THR A 130 -21.16 -1.97 12.94
CA THR A 130 -22.41 -2.57 12.45
C THR A 130 -22.25 -3.05 11.01
N GLU A 131 -23.01 -4.07 10.59
CA GLU A 131 -23.01 -4.53 9.18
C GLU A 131 -23.31 -3.38 8.21
N THR A 132 -24.23 -2.48 8.58
CA THR A 132 -24.54 -1.29 7.77
C THR A 132 -23.34 -0.34 7.61
N GLU A 133 -22.51 -0.15 8.63
CA GLU A 133 -21.29 0.66 8.52
C GLU A 133 -20.28 0.01 7.57
N LYS A 134 -20.10 -1.30 7.70
CA LYS A 134 -19.18 -2.09 6.86
C LYS A 134 -19.60 -2.05 5.40
N ASP A 135 -20.88 -2.31 5.13
CA ASP A 135 -21.44 -2.28 3.78
C ASP A 135 -21.34 -0.89 3.15
N ASN A 136 -21.74 0.15 3.87
CA ASN A 136 -21.67 1.53 3.36
C ASN A 136 -20.23 1.93 3.01
N TRP A 137 -19.25 1.55 3.84
CA TRP A 137 -17.84 1.82 3.58
C TRP A 137 -17.29 1.01 2.42
N ALA A 138 -17.51 -0.31 2.41
CA ALA A 138 -17.00 -1.21 1.39
C ALA A 138 -17.52 -0.85 -0.02
N ASN A 139 -18.79 -0.44 -0.10
CA ASN A 139 -19.44 -0.04 -1.35
C ASN A 139 -18.86 1.23 -1.98
N LEU A 140 -18.00 1.99 -1.28
CA LEU A 140 -17.30 3.13 -1.86
C LEU A 140 -16.20 2.74 -2.86
N PHE A 141 -15.73 1.49 -2.83
CA PHE A 141 -14.56 1.06 -3.60
C PHE A 141 -14.96 0.16 -4.77
N GLU A 142 -15.48 0.78 -5.82
CA GLU A 142 -15.76 0.08 -7.08
C GLU A 142 -14.49 -0.02 -7.95
N TYR A 143 -14.38 -1.10 -8.70
CA TYR A 143 -13.27 -1.37 -9.60
C TYR A 143 -13.74 -2.16 -10.83
N THR A 144 -13.05 -1.96 -11.95
CA THR A 144 -13.26 -2.71 -13.20
C THR A 144 -11.92 -2.97 -13.89
N GLY A 145 -11.88 -3.93 -14.80
CA GLY A 145 -10.67 -4.28 -15.56
C GLY A 145 -9.82 -5.37 -14.90
N SER A 146 -8.51 -5.34 -15.17
CA SER A 146 -7.51 -6.31 -14.69
C SER A 146 -6.39 -5.62 -13.91
N GLU A 147 -5.40 -6.38 -13.43
CA GLU A 147 -4.23 -5.83 -12.73
C GLU A 147 -3.36 -4.92 -13.61
N GLU A 148 -3.44 -5.07 -14.93
CA GLU A 148 -2.76 -4.22 -15.92
C GLU A 148 -3.65 -3.06 -16.37
N ASN A 149 -4.95 -3.31 -16.54
CA ASN A 149 -5.95 -2.34 -17.00
C ASN A 149 -6.82 -1.86 -15.84
N VAL A 150 -6.19 -1.25 -14.84
CA VAL A 150 -6.85 -0.88 -13.58
C VAL A 150 -7.75 0.34 -13.77
N ARG A 151 -9.05 0.18 -13.46
CA ARG A 151 -10.02 1.28 -13.42
C ARG A 151 -10.70 1.32 -12.07
N LEU A 152 -10.58 2.45 -11.37
CA LEU A 152 -11.08 2.61 -10.00
C LEU A 152 -12.19 3.67 -9.97
N LYS A 153 -13.18 3.47 -9.09
CA LYS A 153 -14.23 4.45 -8.85
C LYS A 153 -14.43 4.56 -7.34
N PHE A 154 -14.41 5.80 -6.85
CA PHE A 154 -14.82 6.09 -5.47
C PHE A 154 -16.31 6.43 -5.48
N ALA A 155 -17.15 5.43 -5.22
CA ALA A 155 -18.60 5.43 -5.47
C ALA A 155 -19.39 6.14 -4.36
N ILE A 156 -19.12 7.44 -4.20
CA ILE A 156 -19.76 8.34 -3.23
C ILE A 156 -21.30 8.41 -3.38
N ASP A 157 -21.82 8.09 -4.56
CA ASP A 157 -23.26 7.99 -4.84
C ASP A 157 -23.95 6.89 -4.00
N LYS A 158 -23.22 5.82 -3.65
CA LYS A 158 -23.73 4.73 -2.82
C LYS A 158 -24.10 5.20 -1.41
N ILE A 159 -23.36 6.16 -0.87
CA ILE A 159 -23.65 6.80 0.42
C ILE A 159 -24.54 8.04 0.28
N GLY A 160 -25.08 8.31 -0.92
CA GLY A 160 -26.01 9.42 -1.15
C GLY A 160 -25.34 10.79 -1.26
N ALA A 161 -24.01 10.83 -1.40
CA ALA A 161 -23.27 12.06 -1.60
C ALA A 161 -23.16 12.38 -3.10
N ARG A 162 -23.18 13.67 -3.44
CA ARG A 162 -22.88 14.19 -4.76
C ARG A 162 -21.40 14.54 -4.88
N LEU A 163 -20.93 14.73 -6.10
CA LEU A 163 -19.55 15.10 -6.35
C LEU A 163 -19.17 16.46 -5.74
N ASP A 164 -20.13 17.38 -5.63
CA ASP A 164 -19.95 18.69 -4.97
C ASP A 164 -19.87 18.62 -3.45
N ASP A 165 -20.32 17.51 -2.86
CA ASP A 165 -20.32 17.27 -1.43
C ASP A 165 -18.96 16.75 -0.93
N VAL A 166 -18.10 16.33 -1.86
CA VAL A 166 -16.72 15.93 -1.61
C VAL A 166 -15.81 17.14 -1.72
N VAL A 167 -14.93 17.34 -0.74
CA VAL A 167 -13.91 18.39 -0.79
C VAL A 167 -12.54 17.80 -0.55
N ILE A 168 -11.59 18.09 -1.44
CA ILE A 168 -10.16 17.86 -1.20
C ILE A 168 -9.59 19.14 -0.60
N ILE A 169 -8.82 19.05 0.47
CA ILE A 169 -8.16 20.21 1.09
C ILE A 169 -6.65 19.98 1.19
N TYR A 170 -5.90 21.03 0.89
CA TYR A 170 -4.46 21.09 1.06
C TYR A 170 -4.08 22.55 1.28
N GLU A 171 -3.37 22.85 2.37
CA GLU A 171 -3.08 24.21 2.82
C GLU A 171 -4.36 25.08 2.87
N ASP A 172 -4.36 26.23 2.20
CA ASP A 172 -5.47 27.19 2.08
C ASP A 172 -6.40 26.90 0.88
N SER A 173 -6.19 25.79 0.19
CA SER A 173 -6.78 25.51 -1.12
C SER A 173 -7.78 24.35 -1.07
N VAL A 174 -8.67 24.32 -2.06
CA VAL A 174 -9.74 23.31 -2.18
C VAL A 174 -9.77 22.66 -3.57
N ASN A 175 -10.20 21.39 -3.62
CA ASN A 175 -10.43 20.62 -4.85
C ASN A 175 -9.23 20.62 -5.82
N GLY A 176 -9.44 21.00 -7.08
CA GLY A 176 -8.40 20.97 -8.11
C GLY A 176 -7.19 21.83 -7.74
N ASP A 177 -7.42 22.99 -7.13
CA ASP A 177 -6.34 23.89 -6.68
C ASP A 177 -5.55 23.26 -5.52
N ALA A 178 -6.24 22.58 -4.60
CA ALA A 178 -5.60 21.81 -3.53
C ALA A 178 -4.74 20.68 -4.10
N TRP A 179 -5.29 19.93 -5.05
CA TRP A 179 -4.59 18.83 -5.69
C TRP A 179 -3.36 19.31 -6.47
N GLY A 180 -3.48 20.39 -7.23
CA GLY A 180 -2.36 20.99 -7.95
C GLY A 180 -1.24 21.46 -7.01
N ARG A 181 -1.58 22.22 -5.96
CA ARG A 181 -0.59 22.66 -4.95
C ARG A 181 0.06 21.48 -4.22
N PHE A 182 -0.72 20.44 -3.91
CA PHE A 182 -0.19 19.22 -3.32
C PHE A 182 0.84 18.57 -4.24
N LEU A 183 0.56 18.39 -5.53
CA LEU A 183 1.52 17.82 -6.47
C LEU A 183 2.79 18.68 -6.59
N SER A 184 2.65 20.00 -6.71
CA SER A 184 3.81 20.90 -6.77
C SER A 184 4.69 20.85 -5.51
N SER A 185 4.09 20.64 -4.33
CA SER A 185 4.87 20.49 -3.10
C SER A 185 5.68 19.19 -3.07
N LEU A 186 5.17 18.12 -3.71
CA LEU A 186 5.88 16.86 -3.87
C LEU A 186 7.02 16.97 -4.88
N GLU A 187 6.80 17.63 -6.02
CA GLU A 187 7.84 17.85 -7.04
C GLU A 187 9.01 18.65 -6.48
N LYS A 188 8.74 19.76 -5.79
CA LYS A 188 9.77 20.56 -5.12
C LYS A 188 10.58 19.75 -4.11
N LYS A 189 9.95 18.79 -3.42
CA LYS A 189 10.62 17.91 -2.46
C LYS A 189 11.62 16.98 -3.17
N VAL A 190 11.32 16.52 -4.38
CA VAL A 190 12.24 15.71 -5.20
C VAL A 190 13.47 16.52 -5.61
N GLU A 191 13.29 17.76 -6.05
CA GLU A 191 14.39 18.64 -6.47
C GLU A 191 15.39 18.99 -5.34
N THR A 192 14.94 18.99 -4.08
CA THR A 192 15.78 19.36 -2.92
C THR A 192 16.69 18.25 -2.41
N VAL A 193 16.61 17.02 -2.96
CA VAL A 193 17.52 15.92 -2.61
C VAL A 193 18.76 16.01 -3.51
N PRO A 194 19.98 16.27 -2.99
CA PRO A 194 21.15 16.47 -3.83
C PRO A 194 21.51 15.16 -4.55
N GLU A 195 21.37 15.16 -5.88
CA GLU A 195 21.91 14.12 -6.75
C GLU A 195 23.43 14.04 -6.58
N THR A 196 23.92 12.99 -5.91
CA THR A 196 25.33 12.61 -5.97
C THR A 196 25.67 12.14 -7.38
N LYS A 197 26.24 13.03 -8.21
CA LYS A 197 26.85 12.68 -9.50
C LYS A 197 28.08 11.78 -9.28
N PRO A 198 28.24 10.68 -10.04
CA PRO A 198 29.45 9.86 -9.94
C PRO A 198 30.61 10.57 -10.66
N VAL A 199 31.68 10.84 -9.92
CA VAL A 199 32.93 11.39 -10.47
C VAL A 199 33.65 10.28 -11.24
N GLN A 200 33.93 10.53 -12.51
CA GLN A 200 34.65 9.65 -13.42
C GLN A 200 36.16 9.72 -13.09
N LEU A 201 36.74 8.59 -12.69
CA LEU A 201 38.18 8.45 -12.42
C LEU A 201 38.98 8.58 -13.72
N VAL A 202 39.78 9.64 -13.84
CA VAL A 202 40.86 9.73 -14.83
C VAL A 202 42.17 9.43 -14.12
N LEU A 203 42.84 8.38 -14.60
CA LEU A 203 44.20 7.99 -14.24
C LEU A 203 45.20 8.95 -14.87
N GLU A 204 46.03 9.60 -14.07
CA GLU A 204 47.28 10.20 -14.55
C GLU A 204 48.37 10.13 -13.45
N VAL A 205 49.52 9.58 -13.82
CA VAL A 205 50.79 9.45 -13.07
C VAL A 205 51.85 9.97 -14.05
N PRO A 206 52.84 10.83 -13.70
CA PRO A 206 53.98 10.41 -12.86
C PRO A 206 54.80 11.50 -12.09
N GLY A 207 55.64 11.02 -11.15
CA GLY A 207 57.00 11.55 -10.89
C GLY A 207 57.26 12.34 -9.58
N PRO A 208 58.41 12.15 -8.87
CA PRO A 208 58.53 12.44 -7.42
C PRO A 208 59.60 13.54 -7.08
N PRO A 209 60.12 13.72 -5.85
CA PRO A 209 59.72 14.83 -4.95
C PRO A 209 60.90 15.69 -4.42
N VAL A 210 60.71 16.98 -4.13
CA VAL A 210 61.65 17.73 -3.25
C VAL A 210 60.93 18.75 -2.34
N SER A 211 61.40 18.70 -1.09
CA SER A 211 61.05 19.22 0.25
C SER A 211 61.08 20.75 0.53
N ILE A 212 60.08 21.29 1.28
CA ILE A 212 60.08 21.77 2.73
C ILE A 212 60.24 23.33 2.83
N PRO A 213 59.79 24.11 3.87
CA PRO A 213 59.16 23.80 5.19
C PRO A 213 57.91 24.66 5.56
N ARG A 214 57.09 24.20 6.53
CA ARG A 214 56.85 25.01 7.74
C ARG A 214 56.29 24.20 8.91
N GLN A 215 56.80 24.57 10.09
CA GLN A 215 56.76 23.82 11.33
C GLN A 215 55.39 23.78 12.02
N GLN A 216 55.25 22.68 12.78
CA GLN A 216 54.16 22.31 13.66
C GLN A 216 54.10 23.19 14.92
N GLY A 217 52.89 23.28 15.50
CA GLY A 217 52.65 23.88 16.80
C GLY A 217 51.25 23.57 17.36
N THR A 218 51.00 22.28 17.61
CA THR A 218 50.11 21.72 18.65
C THR A 218 48.70 22.30 18.88
N ALA A 219 47.68 21.67 18.28
CA ALA A 219 46.31 21.58 18.87
C ALA A 219 45.40 20.58 18.12
N LEU A 220 45.83 19.34 17.86
CA LEU A 220 44.98 18.38 17.12
C LEU A 220 45.04 16.94 17.63
N GLN A 221 45.23 16.74 18.93
CA GLN A 221 45.27 15.39 19.52
C GLN A 221 43.90 14.89 19.99
N ARG A 222 42.83 15.71 19.89
CA ARG A 222 41.49 15.36 20.41
C ARG A 222 40.45 14.96 19.36
N ARG A 223 40.72 15.13 18.05
CA ARG A 223 39.78 14.82 16.95
C ARG A 223 39.97 13.45 16.29
N TYR A 224 41.15 12.83 16.40
CA TYR A 224 41.41 11.54 15.74
C TYR A 224 41.01 10.29 16.55
N ARG A 225 40.55 10.44 17.81
CA ARG A 225 40.00 9.32 18.60
C ARG A 225 38.57 8.93 18.18
N TRP A 226 37.82 9.82 17.54
CA TRP A 226 36.42 9.57 17.17
C TRP A 226 36.27 8.95 15.79
N ILE A 227 37.23 9.17 14.88
CA ILE A 227 37.22 8.58 13.52
C ILE A 227 37.51 7.07 13.59
N GLY A 228 38.39 6.63 14.50
CA GLY A 228 38.66 5.21 14.73
C GLY A 228 37.46 4.45 15.29
N LEU A 229 36.65 5.07 16.16
CA LEU A 229 35.45 4.45 16.74
C LEU A 229 34.33 4.26 15.71
N ILE A 230 34.16 5.20 14.78
CA ILE A 230 33.16 5.09 13.71
C ILE A 230 33.53 3.97 12.73
N ALA A 231 34.81 3.84 12.37
CA ALA A 231 35.27 2.77 11.48
C ALA A 231 35.06 1.37 12.09
N VAL A 232 35.27 1.22 13.40
CA VAL A 232 35.04 -0.05 14.12
C VAL A 232 33.55 -0.38 14.21
N ILE A 233 32.68 0.60 14.45
CA ILE A 233 31.23 0.39 14.48
C ILE A 233 30.70 -0.01 13.10
N VAL A 234 31.16 0.63 12.03
CA VAL A 234 30.78 0.26 10.66
C VAL A 234 31.24 -1.16 10.32
N MET A 235 32.44 -1.56 10.74
CA MET A 235 32.95 -2.92 10.58
C MET A 235 32.11 -3.97 11.35
N ILE A 236 31.71 -3.65 12.59
CA ILE A 236 30.87 -4.55 13.40
C ILE A 236 29.46 -4.68 12.80
N VAL A 237 28.88 -3.58 12.31
CA VAL A 237 27.56 -3.59 11.66
C VAL A 237 27.64 -4.35 10.33
N ALA A 238 28.72 -4.19 9.56
CA ALA A 238 28.93 -4.95 8.33
C ALA A 238 29.10 -6.44 8.60
N ALA A 239 29.86 -6.82 9.63
CA ALA A 239 30.03 -8.22 10.03
C ALA A 239 28.73 -8.83 10.57
N ALA A 240 27.91 -8.07 11.32
CA ALA A 240 26.61 -8.50 11.79
C ALA A 240 25.61 -8.64 10.63
N ALA A 241 25.59 -7.69 9.70
CA ALA A 241 24.77 -7.78 8.49
C ALA A 241 25.17 -8.97 7.62
N TRP A 242 26.48 -9.26 7.50
CA TRP A 242 26.99 -10.42 6.78
C TRP A 242 26.63 -11.73 7.48
N ALA A 243 26.77 -11.82 8.81
CA ALA A 243 26.38 -13.00 9.58
C ALA A 243 24.85 -13.25 9.53
N ILE A 244 24.04 -12.19 9.54
CA ILE A 244 22.58 -12.27 9.36
C ILE A 244 22.24 -12.72 7.93
N TRP A 245 22.98 -12.24 6.92
CA TRP A 245 22.85 -12.67 5.54
C TRP A 245 23.24 -14.14 5.34
N GLU A 246 24.30 -14.61 6.01
CA GLU A 246 24.74 -16.02 6.01
C GLU A 246 23.70 -16.95 6.69
N PHE A 247 23.06 -16.47 7.75
CA PHE A 247 22.05 -17.22 8.50
C PHE A 247 20.67 -17.20 7.81
N SER A 248 20.28 -16.10 7.17
CA SER A 248 19.01 -15.97 6.44
C SER A 248 19.05 -16.53 5.01
N LEU A 249 20.24 -16.75 4.41
CA LEU A 249 20.41 -17.42 3.11
C LEU A 249 20.56 -18.94 3.19
N LYS A 250 20.21 -19.58 4.30
CA LYS A 250 19.87 -21.01 4.31
C LYS A 250 18.35 -21.17 4.19
N PRO A 251 17.73 -20.99 3.00
CA PRO A 251 16.36 -21.44 2.81
C PRO A 251 16.37 -22.95 2.98
N ALA A 252 15.54 -23.41 3.92
CA ALA A 252 15.32 -24.82 4.19
C ALA A 252 15.15 -25.60 2.88
N GLN A 253 15.88 -26.72 2.78
CA GLN A 253 15.83 -27.74 1.72
C GLN A 253 14.40 -28.26 1.41
N VAL A 254 13.41 -27.84 2.18
CA VAL A 254 11.98 -28.13 2.03
C VAL A 254 11.41 -27.62 0.69
N LYS A 255 11.78 -26.41 0.23
CA LYS A 255 11.20 -25.85 -1.03
C LYS A 255 11.70 -26.55 -2.30
N LYS A 256 12.98 -26.97 -2.35
CA LYS A 256 13.53 -27.68 -3.53
C LYS A 256 13.08 -29.14 -3.59
N ALA A 257 12.92 -29.81 -2.45
CA ALA A 257 12.36 -31.17 -2.40
C ALA A 257 10.88 -31.21 -2.82
N LEU A 258 10.11 -30.15 -2.52
CA LEU A 258 8.71 -30.03 -2.94
C LEU A 258 8.58 -29.83 -4.46
N MET A 259 9.38 -28.94 -5.04
CA MET A 259 9.33 -28.63 -6.46
C MET A 259 9.76 -29.83 -7.34
N LYS A 260 10.75 -30.62 -6.89
CA LYS A 260 11.16 -31.85 -7.57
C LYS A 260 10.12 -32.98 -7.47
N ARG A 261 9.23 -32.94 -6.47
CA ARG A 261 8.08 -33.87 -6.34
C ARG A 261 6.83 -33.41 -7.11
N MET A 262 6.76 -32.17 -7.56
CA MET A 262 5.63 -31.62 -8.31
C MET A 262 5.83 -31.62 -9.84
N ALA A 263 7.01 -32.03 -10.32
CA ALA A 263 7.30 -32.16 -11.74
C ALA A 263 6.82 -33.51 -12.31
N PHE A 264 5.59 -33.92 -11.99
CA PHE A 264 4.93 -34.97 -12.74
C PHE A 264 4.34 -34.35 -14.01
N PRO A 265 4.55 -34.96 -15.19
CA PRO A 265 3.84 -34.52 -16.39
C PRO A 265 2.34 -34.58 -16.09
N LEU A 266 1.60 -33.54 -16.52
CA LEU A 266 0.15 -33.56 -16.43
C LEU A 266 -0.35 -34.81 -17.19
N PRO A 267 -1.29 -35.58 -16.62
CA PRO A 267 -1.82 -36.75 -17.30
C PRO A 267 -2.41 -36.34 -18.66
N ASP A 268 -2.22 -37.18 -19.68
CA ASP A 268 -2.69 -36.92 -21.05
C ASP A 268 -4.23 -36.84 -21.15
N ARG A 269 -4.93 -37.26 -20.10
CA ARG A 269 -6.39 -37.23 -19.99
C ARG A 269 -6.81 -36.13 -19.02
N PRO A 270 -7.92 -35.41 -19.32
CA PRO A 270 -8.46 -34.41 -18.40
C PRO A 270 -8.82 -35.10 -17.07
N SER A 271 -8.29 -34.58 -15.96
CA SER A 271 -8.59 -35.05 -14.62
C SER A 271 -9.50 -34.06 -13.91
N ILE A 272 -10.56 -34.56 -13.29
CA ILE A 272 -11.46 -33.80 -12.43
C ILE A 272 -11.40 -34.37 -11.02
N ALA A 273 -11.28 -33.50 -10.03
CA ALA A 273 -11.43 -33.89 -8.64
C ALA A 273 -12.88 -33.62 -8.23
N VAL A 274 -13.60 -34.67 -7.85
CA VAL A 274 -14.95 -34.56 -7.30
C VAL A 274 -14.84 -34.49 -5.78
N LEU A 275 -15.41 -33.44 -5.19
CA LEU A 275 -15.52 -33.31 -3.74
C LEU A 275 -16.81 -33.99 -3.26
N PRO A 276 -16.83 -34.55 -2.03
CA PRO A 276 -18.04 -35.15 -1.48
C PRO A 276 -19.19 -34.15 -1.39
N PHE A 277 -20.39 -34.63 -1.71
CA PHE A 277 -21.60 -33.83 -1.53
C PHE A 277 -21.90 -33.63 -0.04
N VAL A 278 -22.28 -32.41 0.31
CA VAL A 278 -22.69 -32.07 1.68
C VAL A 278 -24.19 -32.31 1.81
N ASN A 279 -24.61 -33.05 2.83
CA ASN A 279 -26.02 -33.17 3.18
C ASN A 279 -26.55 -31.80 3.67
N MET A 280 -27.47 -31.21 2.90
CA MET A 280 -28.11 -29.93 3.24
C MET A 280 -29.44 -30.09 3.99
N SER A 281 -29.88 -31.33 4.25
CA SER A 281 -31.05 -31.65 5.06
C SER A 281 -30.67 -31.77 6.55
N ASP A 282 -31.59 -31.45 7.45
CA ASP A 282 -31.43 -31.69 8.90
C ASP A 282 -31.55 -33.19 9.28
N ASP A 283 -31.89 -34.04 8.30
CA ASP A 283 -32.01 -35.48 8.49
C ASP A 283 -30.66 -36.20 8.31
N ARG A 284 -30.08 -36.67 9.42
CA ARG A 284 -28.81 -37.44 9.43
C ARG A 284 -28.90 -38.77 8.69
N SER A 285 -30.09 -39.34 8.48
CA SER A 285 -30.23 -40.58 7.72
C SER A 285 -29.90 -40.41 6.23
N GLN A 286 -29.92 -39.18 5.72
CA GLN A 286 -29.60 -38.83 4.34
C GLN A 286 -28.09 -38.67 4.09
N GLU A 287 -27.24 -38.72 5.13
CA GLU A 287 -25.78 -38.65 4.94
C GLU A 287 -25.27 -39.83 4.09
N ILE A 288 -25.84 -41.02 4.29
CA ILE A 288 -25.52 -42.23 3.53
C ILE A 288 -25.87 -42.07 2.04
N PHE A 289 -26.94 -41.33 1.74
CA PHE A 289 -27.35 -41.05 0.36
C PHE A 289 -26.37 -40.11 -0.35
N THR A 290 -25.93 -39.04 0.33
CA THR A 290 -24.93 -38.11 -0.23
C THR A 290 -23.56 -38.75 -0.41
N ASP A 291 -23.20 -39.66 0.49
CA ASP A 291 -21.95 -40.43 0.40
C ASP A 291 -22.01 -41.42 -0.77
N GLY A 292 -23.10 -42.19 -0.89
CA GLY A 292 -23.30 -43.10 -2.01
C GLY A 292 -23.32 -42.41 -3.38
N LEU A 293 -23.93 -41.23 -3.49
CA LEU A 293 -23.91 -40.43 -4.72
C LEU A 293 -22.50 -39.94 -5.08
N THR A 294 -21.70 -39.59 -4.07
CA THR A 294 -20.29 -39.20 -4.26
C THR A 294 -19.49 -40.38 -4.82
N ASP A 295 -19.66 -41.56 -4.23
CA ASP A 295 -18.99 -42.78 -4.65
C ASP A 295 -19.38 -43.21 -6.08
N ASP A 296 -20.68 -43.15 -6.41
CA ASP A 296 -21.17 -43.46 -7.75
C ASP A 296 -20.55 -42.54 -8.81
N LEU A 297 -20.47 -41.24 -8.54
CA LEU A 297 -19.88 -40.26 -9.46
C LEU A 297 -18.38 -40.45 -9.64
N ILE A 298 -17.62 -40.68 -8.56
CA ILE A 298 -16.17 -40.92 -8.64
C ILE A 298 -15.88 -42.22 -9.39
N THR A 299 -16.78 -43.21 -9.33
CA THR A 299 -16.62 -44.50 -10.00
C THR A 299 -16.94 -44.46 -11.50
N ASP A 300 -17.88 -43.60 -11.93
CA ASP A 300 -18.29 -43.46 -13.34
C ASP A 300 -17.34 -42.56 -14.17
N LEU A 301 -16.58 -41.68 -13.51
CA LEU A 301 -15.63 -40.73 -14.10
C LEU A 301 -14.24 -41.35 -14.38
#